data_AF-A0A938MT05-F1
#
_entry.id   AF-A0A938MT05-F1
#
_cell.length_a   1.000
_cell.length_b   1.000
_cell.length_c   1.000
_cell.angle_alpha   90.00
_cell.angle_beta   90.00
_cell.angle_gamma   90.00
#
_symmetry.space_group_name_H-M   'P 1'
#
loop_
_entity.id
_entity.type
_entity.pdbx_description
1 polymer ?
#
loop_
_entity_poly.entity_id
_entity_poly.type
_entity_poly.pdbx_seq_one_letter_code
_entity_poly.pdbx_strand_id
1 'polypeptide(L)' 'MNRSLAGQLRLDSVAPGKLADLVMLAANPLDDIRHTQRIDWVIRGGHLRNAAELLAQATHVAVPRRCHPC' A
#
# COMPACT_ATOMS: atom_id res chain seq x y z
N MET A 1 -22.34 9.79 -15.25
CA MET A 1 -20.94 9.92 -14.82
C MET A 1 -20.89 10.70 -13.51
N ASN A 2 -20.81 10.05 -12.35
CA ASN A 2 -20.80 10.74 -11.06
C ASN A 2 -19.51 10.39 -10.31
N ARG A 3 -18.50 11.29 -10.34
CA ARG A 3 -17.28 11.16 -9.54
C ARG A 3 -17.49 11.95 -8.25
N SER A 4 -17.75 11.24 -7.17
CA SER A 4 -17.82 11.80 -5.82
C SER A 4 -16.72 11.18 -4.95
N LEU A 5 -16.11 12.01 -4.10
CA LEU A 5 -15.37 11.74 -2.85
C LEU A 5 -13.93 12.28 -2.84
N ALA A 6 -13.77 13.43 -2.16
CA ALA A 6 -12.56 14.22 -1.94
C ALA A 6 -11.43 13.52 -1.12
N GLY A 7 -11.36 12.19 -1.13
CA GLY A 7 -10.28 11.39 -0.51
C GLY A 7 -9.36 10.69 -1.51
N GLN A 8 -9.67 10.72 -2.80
CA GLN A 8 -8.95 9.94 -3.83
C GLN A 8 -7.71 10.64 -4.43
N LEU A 9 -7.44 11.91 -4.10
CA LEU A 9 -6.33 12.69 -4.68
C LEU A 9 -4.93 12.34 -4.14
N ARG A 10 -4.82 11.34 -3.24
CA ARG A 10 -3.55 10.98 -2.61
C ARG A 10 -2.94 9.67 -3.09
N LEU A 11 -3.70 8.83 -3.81
CA LEU A 11 -3.27 7.49 -4.22
C LEU A 11 -3.18 7.32 -5.74
N ASP A 12 -3.52 8.38 -6.48
CA ASP A 12 -3.78 8.34 -7.91
C ASP A 12 -2.51 8.44 -8.77
N SER A 13 -1.37 8.92 -8.25
CA SER A 13 -0.08 8.91 -8.98
C SER A 13 1.10 9.30 -8.08
N VAL A 14 2.31 8.84 -8.42
CA VAL A 14 3.56 9.36 -7.86
C VAL A 14 3.87 10.71 -8.52
N ALA A 15 3.84 11.81 -7.74
CA ALA A 15 4.08 13.16 -8.25
C ALA A 15 4.74 14.06 -7.19
N PRO A 16 5.55 15.06 -7.60
CA PRO A 16 6.11 16.04 -6.67
C PRO A 16 5.03 16.78 -5.86
N GLY A 17 5.31 17.06 -4.59
CA GLY A 17 4.35 17.72 -3.68
C GLY A 17 3.26 16.80 -3.11
N LYS A 18 3.18 15.53 -3.54
CA LYS A 18 2.35 14.51 -2.88
C LYS A 18 3.11 13.81 -1.76
N LEU A 19 2.36 13.19 -0.85
CA LEU A 19 2.93 12.45 0.26
C LEU A 19 3.70 11.23 -0.28
N ALA A 20 4.95 11.06 0.16
CA ALA A 20 5.84 10.00 -0.33
C ALA A 20 5.53 8.66 0.36
N ASP A 21 4.39 8.06 -0.02
CA ASP A 21 4.06 6.67 0.31
C ASP A 21 4.34 5.79 -0.92
N LEU A 22 5.47 5.07 -0.89
CA LEU A 22 5.97 4.26 -2.02
C LEU A 22 6.42 2.88 -1.52
N VAL A 23 6.31 1.86 -2.38
CA VAL A 23 6.81 0.51 -2.12
C VAL A 23 7.76 0.08 -3.23
N MET A 24 8.87 -0.54 -2.85
CA MET A 24 9.81 -1.16 -3.80
C MET A 24 9.63 -2.67 -3.79
N LEU A 25 9.36 -3.23 -4.98
CA LEU A 25 9.12 -4.66 -5.17
C LEU A 25 10.39 -5.34 -5.69
N ALA A 26 10.71 -6.52 -5.15
CA ALA A 26 11.85 -7.34 -5.56
C ALA A 26 11.64 -8.00 -6.93
N ALA A 27 10.41 -8.00 -7.44
CA ALA A 27 10.03 -8.65 -8.68
C ALA A 27 8.93 -7.85 -9.40
N ASN A 28 8.86 -8.02 -10.72
CA ASN A 28 7.93 -7.28 -11.56
C ASN A 28 6.47 -7.76 -11.35
N PRO A 29 5.56 -6.90 -10.89
CA PRO A 29 4.15 -7.26 -10.66
C PRO A 29 3.35 -7.48 -11.94
N LEU A 30 3.86 -7.06 -13.11
CA LEU A 30 3.19 -7.28 -14.39
C LEU A 30 3.36 -8.73 -14.89
N ASP A 31 4.41 -9.42 -14.43
CA ASP A 31 4.67 -10.82 -14.80
C ASP A 31 3.86 -11.79 -13.93
N ASP A 32 3.74 -11.53 -12.63
CA ASP A 32 2.83 -12.20 -11.70
C ASP A 32 2.39 -11.23 -10.61
N ILE A 33 1.08 -11.09 -10.42
CA ILE A 33 0.50 -10.22 -9.38
C ILE A 33 0.96 -10.60 -7.97
N ARG A 34 1.34 -11.85 -7.73
CA ARG A 34 1.89 -12.31 -6.45
C ARG A 34 3.21 -11.63 -6.10
N HIS A 35 3.93 -11.08 -7.08
CA HIS A 35 5.14 -10.29 -6.84
C HIS A 35 4.88 -9.01 -6.04
N THR A 36 3.63 -8.54 -5.95
CA THR A 36 3.24 -7.44 -5.03
C THR A 36 3.49 -7.74 -3.55
N GLN A 37 3.64 -9.02 -3.18
CA GLN A 37 3.94 -9.44 -1.81
C GLN A 37 5.45 -9.45 -1.51
N ARG A 38 6.30 -9.30 -2.54
CA ARG A 38 7.76 -9.32 -2.41
C ARG A 38 8.28 -7.90 -2.26
N ILE A 39 8.09 -7.32 -1.09
CA ILE A 39 8.43 -5.92 -0.80
C ILE A 39 9.78 -5.87 -0.07
N ASP A 40 10.77 -5.20 -0.66
CA ASP A 40 12.09 -5.02 -0.04
C ASP A 40 12.10 -3.79 0.88
N TRP A 41 11.48 -2.70 0.42
CA TRP A 41 11.50 -1.40 1.09
C TRP A 41 10.18 -0.67 0.97
N VAL A 42 9.87 0.11 1.99
CA VAL A 42 8.70 0.99 2.04
C VAL A 42 9.15 2.38 2.43
N ILE A 43 8.77 3.37 1.64
CA ILE A 43 8.91 4.78 1.98
C ILE A 43 7.54 5.21 2.49
N ARG A 44 7.46 5.67 3.74
CA ARG A 44 6.22 6.21 4.32
C ARG A 44 6.49 7.59 4.90
N GLY A 45 5.73 8.58 4.45
CA GLY A 45 5.92 9.97 4.90
C GLY A 45 7.34 10.51 4.70
N GLY A 46 8.08 10.00 3.70
CA GLY A 46 9.47 10.40 3.42
C GLY A 46 10.56 9.63 4.19
N HIS A 47 10.19 8.65 5.03
CA HIS A 47 11.16 7.80 5.72
C HIS A 47 11.26 6.42 5.06
N LEU A 48 12.49 6.01 4.72
CA LEU A 48 12.79 4.67 4.24
C LEU A 48 12.74 3.68 5.42
N ARG A 49 11.97 2.61 5.27
CA ARG A 49 11.84 1.50 6.23
C ARG A 49 11.99 0.19 5.48
N ASN A 50 12.64 -0.78 6.12
CA ASN A 50 12.62 -2.15 5.61
C ASN A 50 11.36 -2.89 6.09
N ALA A 51 11.05 -4.01 5.42
CA ALA A 51 9.87 -4.80 5.74
C ALA A 51 9.88 -5.36 7.18
N ALA A 52 11.05 -5.71 7.72
CA ALA A 52 11.19 -6.24 9.07
C ALA A 52 10.85 -5.19 10.15
N GLU A 53 11.30 -3.95 9.98
CA GLU A 53 10.97 -2.82 10.85
C GLU A 53 9.46 -2.58 10.88
N LEU A 54 8.79 -2.64 9.72
CA LEU A 54 7.34 -2.46 9.65
C LEU A 54 6.59 -3.62 10.28
N LEU A 55 7.06 -4.85 10.07
CA LEU A 55 6.44 -6.04 10.66
C LEU A 55 6.52 -6.01 12.19
N ALA A 56 7.65 -5.56 12.75
CA ALA A 56 7.80 -5.40 14.20
C ALA A 56 6.81 -4.38 14.80
N GLN A 57 6.32 -3.44 14.00
CA GLN A 57 5.35 -2.41 14.39
C GLN A 57 3.91 -2.78 14.01
N ALA A 58 3.72 -3.84 13.23
CA ALA A 58 2.41 -4.23 12.73
C ALA A 58 1.57 -4.84 13.87
N THR A 59 0.65 -4.05 14.41
CA THR A 59 -0.41 -4.58 15.27
C THR A 59 -1.38 -5.34 14.38
N HIS A 60 -1.46 -6.67 14.51
CA HIS A 60 -2.41 -7.46 13.72
C HIS A 60 -3.84 -7.10 14.14
N VAL A 61 -4.52 -6.28 13.34
CA VAL A 61 -5.95 -6.04 13.49
C VAL A 61 -6.67 -7.15 12.77
N ALA A 62 -7.31 -8.05 13.53
CA ALA A 62 -8.20 -9.05 12.97
C ALA A 62 -9.34 -8.32 12.23
N VAL A 63 -9.36 -8.39 10.90
CA VAL A 63 -10.48 -7.87 10.12
C VAL A 63 -11.62 -8.88 10.22
N PRO A 64 -12.75 -8.56 10.86
CA PRO A 64 -13.86 -9.49 10.94
C PRO A 64 -14.37 -9.75 9.53
N ARG A 65 -14.39 -11.03 9.12
CA ARG A 65 -14.99 -11.41 7.86
C ARG A 65 -16.50 -11.20 8.00
N ARG A 66 -17.00 -10.10 7.43
CA ARG A 66 -18.44 -9.87 7.34
C ARG A 66 -18.98 -10.81 6.26
N CYS A 67 -19.73 -11.83 6.65
CA CYS A 67 -20.56 -12.57 5.72
C CYS A 67 -21.65 -11.61 5.20
N HIS A 68 -21.73 -11.43 3.89
CA HIS A 68 -22.89 -10.81 3.24
C HIS A 68 -24.01 -11.85 3.16
N PRO A 69 -25.25 -11.54 3.59
CA PRO A 69 -26.37 -12.45 3.41
C PRO A 69 -26.74 -12.55 1.91
N CYS A 70 -27.18 -13.75 1.52
CA CYS A 70 -27.56 -14.14 0.16
C CYS A 70 -28.80 -13.41 -0.36
#